data_AF-A0A6A7BJC0-F1
#
_entry.id   AF-A0A6A7BJC0-F1
#
_cell.length_a   1.000
_cell.length_b   1.000
_cell.length_c   1.000
_cell.angle_alpha   90.00
_cell.angle_beta   90.00
_cell.angle_gamma   90.00
#
_symmetry.space_group_name_H-M   'P 1'
#
loop_
_entity.id
_entity.type
_entity.pdbx_description
1 polymer ?
#
loop_
_entity_poly.entity_id
_entity_poly.type
_entity_poly.pdbx_seq_one_letter_code
_entity_poly.pdbx_strand_id
1 'polypeptide(L)'
;MPGTTKEPTQVPILDPTSATDEEIDASVDRDRIRVLAGATESAASFQFDGEDHTLGNALRYIIMKNPDVEFCGYSIPHPSEAKMNLRIQTYDNVSVYTVLEKGLDDLMAMCDVVEEKFTIARDDFVNKMET
;
A
#
# COMPACT_ATOMS: atom_id res chain seq x y z
N MET A 1 -16.27 -11.10 39.09
CA MET A 1 -16.42 -11.49 37.68
C MET A 1 -15.42 -10.69 36.85
N PRO A 2 -14.36 -11.29 36.31
CA PRO A 2 -13.51 -10.62 35.34
C PRO A 2 -14.08 -10.87 33.93
N GLY A 3 -14.39 -9.79 33.22
CA GLY A 3 -14.93 -9.82 31.87
C GLY A 3 -13.91 -10.32 30.86
N THR A 4 -14.31 -11.28 30.05
CA THR A 4 -13.58 -11.76 28.88
C THR A 4 -13.53 -10.64 27.84
N THR A 5 -12.35 -10.03 27.67
CA THR A 5 -12.03 -9.23 26.49
C THR A 5 -12.10 -10.15 25.28
N LYS A 6 -13.06 -9.93 24.38
CA LYS A 6 -13.12 -10.66 23.11
C LYS A 6 -11.94 -10.20 22.25
N GLU A 7 -11.09 -11.13 21.87
CA GLU A 7 -10.03 -10.90 20.87
C GLU A 7 -10.68 -10.44 19.56
N PRO A 8 -10.05 -9.51 18.82
CA PRO A 8 -10.59 -9.03 17.56
C PRO A 8 -10.63 -10.19 16.55
N THR A 9 -11.82 -10.46 16.03
CA THR A 9 -12.07 -11.46 14.97
C THR A 9 -11.12 -11.21 13.81
N GLN A 10 -10.21 -12.16 13.56
CA GLN A 10 -9.34 -12.14 12.38
C GLN A 10 -10.20 -12.28 11.13
N VAL A 11 -10.14 -11.27 10.25
CA VAL A 11 -10.71 -11.35 8.91
C VAL A 11 -9.65 -12.03 8.04
N PRO A 12 -9.95 -13.16 7.37
CA PRO A 12 -8.99 -13.81 6.50
C PRO A 12 -8.63 -12.89 5.32
N ILE A 13 -7.35 -12.59 5.14
CA ILE A 13 -6.82 -11.89 3.97
C ILE A 13 -6.23 -12.97 3.07
N LEU A 14 -6.77 -13.12 1.86
CA LEU A 14 -6.25 -14.06 0.86
C LEU A 14 -5.11 -13.40 0.07
N ASP A 15 -4.08 -14.17 -0.26
CA ASP A 15 -2.99 -13.74 -1.15
C ASP A 15 -3.51 -13.70 -2.61
N PRO A 16 -3.66 -12.52 -3.23
CA PRO A 16 -4.13 -12.42 -4.61
C PRO A 16 -3.11 -12.93 -5.64
N THR A 17 -1.87 -13.21 -5.22
CA THR A 17 -0.76 -13.66 -6.07
C THR A 17 -0.43 -15.16 -5.95
N SER A 18 -1.02 -15.88 -4.99
CA SER A 18 -0.81 -17.31 -4.86
C SER A 18 -1.81 -18.10 -5.74
N ALA A 19 -1.28 -18.98 -6.59
CA ALA A 19 -2.11 -19.87 -7.43
C ALA A 19 -2.84 -20.96 -6.62
N THR A 20 -2.46 -21.11 -5.35
CA THR A 20 -3.15 -21.85 -4.31
C THR A 20 -3.73 -20.82 -3.34
N ASP A 21 -5.01 -20.91 -2.96
CA ASP A 21 -5.64 -20.06 -1.92
C ASP A 21 -4.97 -20.31 -0.54
N GLU A 22 -3.69 -20.00 -0.42
CA GLU A 22 -2.91 -20.15 0.80
C GLU A 22 -3.26 -18.99 1.72
N GLU A 23 -3.81 -19.34 2.89
CA GLU A 23 -4.10 -18.38 3.95
C GLU A 23 -2.80 -17.73 4.42
N ILE A 24 -2.72 -16.42 4.27
CA ILE A 24 -1.60 -15.64 4.82
C ILE A 24 -1.75 -15.70 6.35
N ASP A 25 -0.74 -16.20 7.06
CA ASP A 25 -0.74 -16.16 8.52
C ASP A 25 -0.77 -14.69 8.96
N ALA A 26 -1.91 -14.26 9.51
CA ALA A 26 -2.13 -12.90 9.99
C ALA A 26 -1.14 -12.47 11.09
N SER A 27 -0.40 -13.42 11.69
CA SER A 27 0.70 -13.12 12.62
C SER A 27 1.92 -12.52 11.91
N VAL A 28 2.15 -12.87 10.63
CA VAL A 28 3.25 -12.37 9.79
C VAL A 28 2.93 -10.97 9.24
N ASP A 29 1.66 -10.68 9.03
CA ASP A 29 1.20 -9.42 8.40
C ASP A 29 1.14 -8.24 9.38
N ARG A 30 0.97 -8.50 10.69
CA ARG A 30 0.90 -7.45 11.73
C ARG A 30 2.14 -6.59 11.87
N ASP A 31 3.28 -7.07 11.36
CA ASP A 31 4.59 -6.43 11.53
C ASP A 31 5.12 -5.78 10.25
N ARG A 32 4.39 -5.83 9.13
CA ARG A 32 4.87 -5.35 7.82
C ARG A 32 4.95 -3.83 7.70
N ILE A 33 4.12 -3.09 8.45
CA ILE A 33 4.14 -1.62 8.47
C ILE A 33 4.35 -1.15 9.91
N ARG A 34 5.41 -0.37 10.13
CA ARG A 34 5.77 0.20 11.44
C ARG A 34 5.85 1.71 11.35
N VAL A 35 5.28 2.40 12.33
CA VAL A 35 5.45 3.86 12.46
C VAL A 35 6.73 4.14 13.24
N LEU A 36 7.67 4.87 12.65
CA LEU A 36 8.91 5.27 13.31
C LEU A 36 8.66 6.39 14.32
N ALA A 37 9.54 6.48 15.33
CA ALA A 37 9.45 7.50 16.38
C ALA A 37 9.54 8.93 15.79
N GLY A 38 8.76 9.85 16.36
CA GLY A 38 8.67 11.24 15.88
C GLY A 38 7.54 11.48 14.86
N ALA A 39 6.52 10.62 14.84
CA ALA A 39 5.29 10.86 14.11
C ALA A 39 4.42 11.91 14.84
N THR A 40 4.00 12.92 14.10
CA THR A 40 2.91 13.86 14.45
C THR A 40 1.71 13.57 13.57
N GLU A 41 0.56 14.20 13.85
CA GLU A 41 -0.64 14.04 13.01
C GLU A 41 -0.41 14.53 11.57
N SER A 42 0.46 15.52 11.38
CA SER A 42 0.80 16.12 10.08
C SER A 42 2.08 15.57 9.44
N ALA A 43 2.91 14.81 10.16
CA ALA A 43 4.16 14.29 9.61
C ALA A 43 4.56 12.97 10.25
N ALA A 44 4.63 11.90 9.47
CA ALA A 44 5.02 10.59 9.94
C ALA A 44 6.00 9.89 8.99
N SER A 45 6.77 8.98 9.59
CA SER A 45 7.66 8.07 8.88
C SER A 45 7.16 6.65 9.08
N PHE A 46 6.91 5.95 8.00
CA PHE A 46 6.48 4.55 7.97
C PHE A 46 7.64 3.69 7.47
N GLN A 47 7.80 2.51 8.06
CA GLN A 47 8.76 1.50 7.65
C GLN A 47 7.98 0.29 7.15
N PHE A 48 8.26 -0.11 5.93
CA PHE A 48 7.70 -1.27 5.27
C PHE A 48 8.77 -2.37 5.24
N ASP A 49 8.45 -3.53 5.82
CA ASP A 49 9.32 -4.70 5.81
C ASP A 49 8.97 -5.59 4.60
N GLY A 50 9.99 -6.00 3.84
CA GLY A 50 9.86 -6.84 2.64
C GLY A 50 9.58 -6.08 1.34
N GLU A 51 9.54 -4.75 1.37
CA GLU A 51 9.22 -3.90 0.21
C GLU A 51 10.44 -3.14 -0.32
N ASP A 52 10.41 -2.79 -1.60
CA ASP A 52 11.50 -2.13 -2.32
C ASP A 52 11.03 -0.94 -3.19
N HIS A 53 11.85 -0.55 -4.17
CA HIS A 53 11.56 0.54 -5.10
C HIS A 53 10.24 0.37 -5.87
N THR A 54 9.75 -0.86 -6.03
CA THR A 54 8.55 -1.19 -6.79
C THR A 54 7.33 -0.52 -6.16
N LEU A 55 7.01 -0.87 -4.92
CA LEU A 55 5.92 -0.25 -4.17
C LEU A 55 6.27 1.20 -3.79
N GLY A 56 7.51 1.45 -3.36
CA GLY A 56 7.93 2.77 -2.88
C GLY A 56 7.76 3.89 -3.89
N ASN A 57 8.22 3.65 -5.13
CA ASN A 57 8.13 4.66 -6.18
C ASN A 57 6.70 4.87 -6.65
N ALA A 58 5.91 3.79 -6.78
CA ALA A 58 4.51 3.87 -7.16
C ALA A 58 3.70 4.66 -6.12
N LEU A 59 3.81 4.27 -4.85
CA LEU A 59 3.08 4.91 -3.76
C LEU A 59 3.50 6.37 -3.58
N ARG A 60 4.80 6.68 -3.65
CA ARG A 60 5.28 8.07 -3.64
C ARG A 60 4.63 8.90 -4.74
N TYR A 61 4.53 8.36 -5.97
CA TYR A 61 3.96 9.09 -7.09
C TYR A 61 2.49 9.43 -6.86
N ILE A 62 1.69 8.46 -6.40
CA ILE A 62 0.27 8.64 -6.13
C ILE A 62 0.04 9.63 -4.99
N ILE A 63 0.74 9.47 -3.87
CA ILE A 63 0.58 10.35 -2.70
C ILE A 63 0.95 11.79 -3.04
N MET A 64 2.00 12.01 -3.84
CA MET A 64 2.37 13.37 -4.31
C MET A 64 1.34 14.03 -5.23
N LYS A 65 0.34 13.30 -5.74
CA LYS A 65 -0.77 13.89 -6.52
C LYS A 65 -1.82 14.52 -5.63
N ASN A 66 -1.87 14.15 -4.35
CA ASN A 66 -2.82 14.74 -3.43
C ASN A 66 -2.38 16.18 -3.07
N PRO A 67 -3.20 17.22 -3.33
CA PRO A 67 -2.85 18.61 -3.01
C PRO A 67 -2.66 18.87 -1.51
N ASP A 68 -3.19 17.99 -0.65
CA ASP A 68 -3.06 18.09 0.81
C ASP A 68 -1.69 17.62 1.31
N VAL A 69 -0.83 17.07 0.42
CA VAL A 69 0.50 16.58 0.74
C VAL A 69 1.55 17.62 0.37
N GLU A 70 2.33 18.03 1.35
CA GLU A 70 3.48 18.92 1.14
C GLU A 70 4.70 18.14 0.68
N PHE A 71 4.96 17.00 1.32
CA PHE A 71 6.16 16.20 1.06
C PHE A 71 5.86 14.70 1.15
N CYS A 72 6.27 13.97 0.12
CA CYS A 72 6.35 12.51 0.16
C CYS A 72 7.64 12.02 -0.48
N GLY A 73 8.34 11.15 0.22
CA GLY A 73 9.57 10.52 -0.25
C GLY A 73 9.80 9.17 0.39
N TYR A 74 10.42 8.26 -0.35
CA TYR A 74 10.84 6.97 0.17
C TYR A 74 12.36 6.84 0.10
N SER A 75 12.94 6.05 1.00
CA SER A 75 14.35 5.71 1.01
C SER A 75 14.56 4.27 1.46
N ILE A 76 15.55 3.62 0.86
CA ILE A 76 16.04 2.32 1.29
C ILE A 76 17.32 2.58 2.09
N PRO A 77 17.36 2.28 3.39
CA PRO A 77 18.51 2.60 4.23
C PRO A 77 19.76 1.84 3.80
N HIS A 78 19.60 0.58 3.37
CA HIS A 78 20.69 -0.24 2.86
C HIS A 78 20.17 -1.31 1.88
N PRO A 79 20.79 -1.52 0.70
CA PRO A 79 20.30 -2.47 -0.31
C PRO A 79 20.23 -3.93 0.14
N SER A 80 21.00 -4.32 1.17
CA SER A 80 20.98 -5.68 1.72
C SER A 80 19.88 -5.92 2.75
N GLU A 81 19.16 -4.88 3.16
CA GLU A 81 18.00 -5.00 4.03
C GLU A 81 16.76 -4.72 3.18
N ALA A 82 15.82 -5.67 3.13
CA ALA A 82 14.52 -5.49 2.47
C ALA A 82 13.61 -4.63 3.36
N LYS A 83 14.00 -3.37 3.56
CA LYS A 83 13.26 -2.39 4.36
C LYS A 83 13.15 -1.10 3.57
N MET A 84 11.95 -0.57 3.51
CA MET A 84 11.66 0.70 2.84
C MET A 84 11.08 1.69 3.85
N ASN A 85 11.66 2.88 3.94
CA ASN A 85 11.15 3.96 4.76
C ASN A 85 10.41 4.97 3.89
N LEU A 86 9.15 5.26 4.21
CA LEU A 86 8.33 6.29 3.56
C LEU A 86 8.09 7.44 4.54
N ARG A 87 8.40 8.67 4.13
CA ARG A 87 8.10 9.88 4.89
C ARG A 87 6.98 10.63 4.19
N ILE A 88 5.93 10.98 4.94
CA ILE A 88 4.81 11.81 4.48
C ILE A 88 4.71 13.02 5.40
N GLN A 89 4.52 14.19 4.80
CA GLN A 89 4.19 15.44 5.48
C GLN A 89 3.00 16.07 4.75
N THR A 90 1.94 16.37 5.49
CA THR A 90 0.71 16.98 5.01
C THR A 90 0.63 18.43 5.47
N TYR A 91 -0.18 19.22 4.76
CA TYR A 91 -0.55 20.55 5.23
C TYR A 91 -1.44 20.48 6.48
N ASP A 92 -1.52 21.60 7.20
CA ASP A 92 -2.30 21.71 8.44
C ASP A 92 -3.74 21.21 8.25
N ASN A 93 -4.24 20.42 9.22
CA ASN A 93 -5.57 19.79 9.32
C ASN A 93 -5.80 18.45 8.59
N VAL A 94 -4.79 17.83 7.98
CA VAL A 94 -4.96 16.49 7.36
C VAL A 94 -4.09 15.44 8.04
N SER A 95 -4.70 14.33 8.45
CA SER A 95 -4.00 13.21 9.07
C SER A 95 -3.17 12.45 8.03
N VAL A 96 -1.89 12.24 8.35
CA VAL A 96 -0.97 11.41 7.54
C VAL A 96 -1.48 9.99 7.31
N TYR A 97 -2.22 9.42 8.27
CA TYR A 97 -2.78 8.08 8.15
C TYR A 97 -3.86 8.02 7.06
N THR A 98 -4.77 9.00 7.05
CA THR A 98 -5.83 9.08 6.03
C THR A 98 -5.26 9.30 4.63
N VAL A 99 -4.15 10.04 4.52
CA VAL A 99 -3.46 10.24 3.23
C VAL A 99 -2.78 8.96 2.75
N LEU A 100 -2.17 8.20 3.66
CA LEU A 100 -1.55 6.92 3.33
C LEU A 100 -2.60 5.90 2.86
N GLU A 101 -3.70 5.76 3.59
CA GLU A 101 -4.82 4.87 3.23
C GLU A 101 -5.39 5.25 1.85
N LYS A 102 -5.71 6.53 1.66
CA LYS A 102 -6.19 7.03 0.36
C LYS A 102 -5.17 6.79 -0.76
N GLY A 103 -3.88 6.97 -0.50
CA GLY A 103 -2.83 6.73 -1.49
C GLY A 103 -2.72 5.27 -1.92
N LEU A 104 -3.00 4.32 -1.01
CA LEU A 104 -3.06 2.89 -1.32
C LEU A 104 -4.32 2.55 -2.12
N ASP A 105 -5.48 3.10 -1.74
CA ASP A 105 -6.74 2.91 -2.46
C ASP A 105 -6.66 3.46 -3.90
N ASP A 106 -6.09 4.66 -4.06
CA ASP A 106 -5.89 5.29 -5.37
C ASP A 106 -4.92 4.46 -6.25
N LEU A 107 -3.92 3.80 -5.65
CA LEU A 107 -3.01 2.92 -6.37
C LEU A 107 -3.72 1.64 -6.85
N MET A 108 -4.56 1.03 -6.01
CA MET A 108 -5.37 -0.12 -6.41
C MET A 108 -6.32 0.24 -7.55
N ALA A 109 -7.05 1.36 -7.41
CA ALA A 109 -7.95 1.83 -8.46
C ALA A 109 -7.22 2.12 -9.79
N MET A 110 -5.98 2.60 -9.74
CA MET A 110 -5.17 2.77 -10.94
C MET A 110 -4.83 1.43 -11.62
N CYS A 111 -4.49 0.40 -10.83
CA CYS A 111 -4.22 -0.93 -11.36
C CYS A 111 -5.46 -1.52 -12.05
N ASP A 112 -6.65 -1.38 -11.45
CA ASP A 112 -7.91 -1.87 -12.01
C ASP A 112 -8.19 -1.25 -13.39
N VAL A 113 -8.01 0.07 -13.51
CA VAL A 113 -8.21 0.79 -14.77
C VAL A 113 -7.20 0.33 -15.83
N VAL A 114 -5.94 0.10 -15.45
CA VAL A 114 -4.91 -0.39 -16.39
C VAL A 114 -5.26 -1.80 -16.87
N GLU A 115 -5.68 -2.68 -15.98
CA GLU A 115 -6.10 -4.05 -16.30
C GLU A 115 -7.30 -4.08 -17.23
N GLU A 116 -8.34 -3.29 -16.95
CA GLU A 116 -9.54 -3.19 -17.79
C GLU A 116 -9.17 -2.73 -19.20
N LYS A 117 -8.40 -1.63 -19.32
CA LYS A 117 -7.99 -1.09 -20.63
C LYS A 117 -7.13 -2.07 -21.42
N PHE A 118 -6.22 -2.76 -20.73
CA PHE A 118 -5.40 -3.78 -21.35
C PHE A 118 -6.22 -4.96 -21.86
N THR A 119 -7.16 -5.45 -21.05
CA THR A 119 -8.06 -6.56 -21.41
C THR A 119 -8.91 -6.22 -22.63
N ILE A 120 -9.52 -5.03 -22.67
CA ILE A 120 -10.30 -4.56 -23.82
C ILE A 120 -9.42 -4.52 -25.08
N ALA A 121 -8.23 -3.92 -24.99
CA ALA A 121 -7.33 -3.79 -26.14
C ALA A 121 -6.81 -5.14 -26.65
N ARG A 122 -6.56 -6.09 -25.73
CA ARG A 122 -6.17 -7.47 -26.06
C ARG A 122 -7.30 -8.18 -26.79
N ASP A 123 -8.52 -8.11 -26.27
CA ASP A 123 -9.67 -8.80 -26.85
C ASP A 123 -10.02 -8.22 -28.23
N ASP A 124 -9.94 -6.90 -28.40
CA ASP A 124 -10.05 -6.23 -29.69
C ASP A 124 -9.00 -6.69 -30.71
N PHE A 125 -7.77 -6.95 -30.26
CA PHE A 125 -6.69 -7.44 -31.11
C PHE A 125 -6.93 -8.90 -31.53
N VAL A 126 -7.35 -9.75 -30.61
CA VAL A 126 -7.68 -11.16 -30.88
C VAL A 126 -8.83 -11.25 -31.88
N ASN A 127 -9.92 -10.49 -31.67
CA ASN A 127 -11.07 -10.46 -32.57
C ASN A 127 -10.71 -10.05 -34.01
N LYS A 128 -9.72 -9.16 -34.18
CA LYS A 128 -9.22 -8.73 -35.50
C LYS A 128 -8.35 -9.76 -36.19
N MET A 129 -7.72 -10.69 -35.46
CA MET A 129 -6.90 -11.76 -36.05
C MET A 129 -7.74 -12.95 -36.53
N GLU A 130 -8.93 -13.13 -35.99
CA GLU A 130 -9.85 -14.21 -36.37
C GLU A 130 -10.73 -13.88 -37.60
N THR A 131 -10.65 -12.64 -38.10
CA THR A 131 -11.33 -12.17 -39.32
C THR A 131 -10.36 -12.05 -40.49
#